data_AF-A0AAW1H7W4-F1
#
_entry.id   AF-A0AAW1H7W4-F1
#
_cell.length_a   1.000
_cell.length_b   1.000
_cell.length_c   1.000
_cell.angle_alpha   90.00
_cell.angle_beta   90.00
_cell.angle_gamma   90.00
#
_symmetry.space_group_name_H-M   'P 1'
#
loop_
_entity.id
_entity.type
_entity.pdbx_description
1 polymer ?
#
loop_
_entity_poly.entity_id
_entity_poly.type
_entity_poly.pdbx_seq_one_letter_code
_entity_poly.pdbx_strand_id
1 'polypeptide(L)'
;MESKATSLVNLLVTIVLLFVTSFVLANTVVESAPVPRPSEDYQVQKCASEIGETCGNSIFHYVFGAGKHVSKECCTILLNAGEKCHDLLTTVTIRLEHFPEQQAKEIRRKNDKIWEFCKRRGQISN
;
A
#
# COMPACT_ATOMS: atom_id res chain seq x y z
N MET A 1 54.87 -19.00 -42.73
CA MET A 1 54.90 -17.97 -41.66
C MET A 1 53.55 -17.82 -40.93
N GLU A 2 52.58 -18.74 -41.12
CA GLU A 2 51.17 -18.51 -40.74
C GLU A 2 50.73 -19.22 -39.44
N SER A 3 51.46 -20.22 -38.95
CA SER A 3 51.04 -21.04 -37.78
C SER A 3 51.08 -20.30 -36.43
N LYS A 4 52.01 -19.35 -36.24
CA LYS A 4 52.13 -18.60 -34.98
C LYS A 4 51.00 -17.59 -34.78
N ALA A 5 50.51 -16.98 -35.87
CA ALA A 5 49.42 -16.01 -35.82
C ALA A 5 48.09 -16.67 -35.43
N THR A 6 47.78 -17.85 -36.01
CA THR A 6 46.59 -18.63 -35.63
C THR A 6 46.64 -19.09 -34.17
N SER A 7 47.83 -19.47 -33.67
CA SER A 7 48.01 -19.86 -32.27
C SER A 7 47.77 -18.69 -31.31
N LEU A 8 48.22 -17.48 -31.66
CA LEU A 8 48.00 -16.28 -30.85
C LEU A 8 46.54 -15.84 -30.86
N VAL A 9 45.87 -15.92 -32.03
CA VAL A 9 44.44 -15.62 -32.16
C VAL A 9 43.60 -16.57 -31.31
N ASN A 10 43.87 -17.88 -31.37
CA ASN A 10 43.16 -18.86 -30.55
C ASN A 10 43.40 -18.65 -29.05
N LEU A 11 44.63 -18.31 -28.65
CA LEU A 11 44.94 -18.00 -27.26
C LEU A 11 44.16 -16.77 -26.76
N LEU A 12 44.10 -15.70 -27.54
CA LEU A 12 43.33 -14.51 -27.21
C LEU A 12 41.83 -14.81 -27.09
N VAL A 13 41.27 -15.61 -28.00
CA VAL A 13 39.86 -16.03 -27.95
C VAL A 13 39.57 -16.81 -26.66
N THR A 14 40.43 -17.75 -26.27
CA THR A 14 40.23 -18.52 -25.03
C THR A 14 40.27 -17.65 -23.78
N ILE A 15 41.18 -16.67 -23.72
CA ILE A 15 41.29 -15.75 -22.58
C ILE A 15 40.02 -14.90 -22.46
N VAL A 16 39.51 -14.37 -23.57
CA VAL A 16 38.27 -13.57 -23.59
C VAL A 16 37.09 -14.41 -23.10
N LEU A 17 36.96 -15.67 -23.53
CA LEU A 17 35.90 -16.58 -23.08
C LEU A 17 35.96 -16.83 -21.56
N LEU A 18 37.15 -16.98 -20.99
CA LEU A 18 37.34 -17.16 -19.54
C LEU A 18 36.95 -15.91 -18.74
N PHE A 19 37.27 -14.72 -19.25
CA PHE A 19 36.86 -13.46 -18.61
C PHE A 19 35.36 -13.22 -18.68
N VAL A 20 34.73 -13.49 -19.84
CA VAL A 20 33.28 -13.33 -20.01
C VAL A 20 32.52 -14.28 -19.09
N THR A 21 32.92 -15.55 -19.00
CA THR A 21 32.27 -16.53 -18.11
C THR A 21 32.41 -16.17 -16.63
N SER A 22 33.60 -15.73 -16.21
CA SER A 22 33.83 -15.26 -14.84
C SER A 22 32.98 -14.03 -14.49
N PHE A 23 32.84 -13.09 -15.43
CA PHE A 23 32.01 -11.91 -15.25
C PHE A 23 30.51 -12.23 -15.16
N VAL A 24 30.04 -13.24 -15.90
CA VAL A 24 28.63 -13.70 -15.83
C VAL A 24 28.34 -14.35 -14.49
N LEU A 25 29.25 -15.18 -13.95
CA LEU A 25 29.10 -15.82 -12.64
C LEU A 25 29.08 -14.81 -11.48
N ALA A 26 29.80 -13.69 -11.61
CA ALA A 26 29.84 -12.65 -10.58
C ALA A 26 28.56 -11.80 -10.51
N ASN A 27 27.78 -11.73 -11.59
CA ASN A 27 26.67 -10.77 -11.75
C ASN A 27 25.29 -11.44 -11.78
N THR A 28 25.13 -12.67 -11.28
CA THR A 28 23.79 -13.24 -11.09
C THR A 28 23.04 -12.45 -10.03
N VAL A 29 22.23 -11.48 -10.46
CA VAL A 29 21.25 -10.80 -9.62
C VAL A 29 20.25 -11.86 -9.16
N VAL A 30 20.27 -12.18 -7.87
CA VAL A 30 19.20 -12.97 -7.25
C VAL A 30 17.97 -12.07 -7.24
N GLU A 31 17.09 -12.26 -8.21
CA GLU A 31 15.81 -11.57 -8.26
C GLU A 31 14.95 -12.07 -7.08
N SER A 32 14.86 -11.25 -6.04
CA SER A 32 14.02 -11.54 -4.88
C SER A 32 12.56 -11.60 -5.34
N ALA A 33 11.90 -12.74 -5.13
CA ALA A 33 10.49 -12.90 -5.46
C ALA A 33 9.61 -11.83 -4.76
N PRO A 34 8.55 -11.32 -5.42
CA PRO A 34 7.64 -10.36 -4.80
C PRO A 34 7.00 -10.93 -3.53
N VAL A 35 7.02 -10.17 -2.43
CA VAL A 35 6.29 -10.52 -1.20
C VAL A 35 4.78 -10.59 -1.51
N PRO A 36 4.08 -11.67 -1.12
CA PRO A 36 2.63 -11.77 -1.32
C PRO A 36 1.90 -10.59 -0.65
N ARG A 37 1.01 -9.92 -1.40
CA ARG A 37 0.16 -8.87 -0.81
C ARG A 37 -0.83 -9.49 0.18
N PRO A 38 -1.06 -8.88 1.36
CA PRO A 38 -2.08 -9.36 2.27
C PRO A 38 -3.47 -9.37 1.62
N SER A 39 -4.30 -10.36 1.95
CA SER A 39 -5.70 -10.43 1.50
C SER A 39 -6.49 -9.19 1.95
N GLU A 40 -7.54 -8.84 1.22
CA GLU A 40 -8.42 -7.71 1.58
C GLU A 40 -9.06 -7.90 2.97
N ASP A 41 -9.51 -9.10 3.30
CA ASP A 41 -10.09 -9.42 4.63
C ASP A 41 -9.12 -9.13 5.78
N TYR A 42 -7.86 -9.54 5.63
CA TYR A 42 -6.80 -9.22 6.59
C TYR A 42 -6.58 -7.71 6.72
N GLN A 43 -6.58 -6.97 5.60
CA GLN A 43 -6.42 -5.52 5.62
C GLN A 43 -7.60 -4.83 6.31
N VAL A 44 -8.83 -5.26 6.02
CA VAL A 44 -10.06 -4.78 6.68
C VAL A 44 -9.98 -5.04 8.18
N GLN A 45 -9.63 -6.25 8.59
CA GLN A 45 -9.50 -6.62 10.00
C GLN A 45 -8.44 -5.78 10.70
N LYS A 46 -7.27 -5.60 10.07
CA LYS A 46 -6.19 -4.76 10.59
C LYS A 46 -6.66 -3.31 10.78
N CYS A 47 -7.26 -2.71 9.76
CA CYS A 47 -7.76 -1.35 9.82
C CYS A 47 -8.85 -1.16 10.89
N ALA A 48 -9.80 -2.09 10.98
CA ALA A 48 -10.83 -2.07 12.00
C ALA A 48 -10.23 -2.18 13.41
N SER A 49 -9.18 -3.00 13.59
CA SER A 49 -8.50 -3.15 14.88
C SER A 49 -7.72 -1.89 15.29
N GLU A 50 -7.07 -1.21 14.33
CA GLU A 50 -6.31 0.02 14.58
C GLU A 50 -7.23 1.19 14.93
N ILE A 51 -8.43 1.25 14.33
CA ILE A 51 -9.43 2.27 14.64
C ILE A 51 -10.20 1.95 15.93
N GLY A 52 -10.42 0.67 16.21
CA GLY A 52 -11.14 0.19 17.38
C GLY A 52 -12.65 0.42 17.32
N GLU A 53 -13.40 -0.33 18.13
CA GLU A 53 -14.86 -0.36 18.07
C GLU A 53 -15.52 1.00 18.38
N THR A 54 -15.07 1.68 19.45
CA THR A 54 -15.68 2.94 19.89
C THR A 54 -15.54 4.04 18.84
N CYS A 55 -14.33 4.23 18.30
CA CYS A 55 -14.09 5.24 17.28
C CYS A 55 -14.64 4.80 15.92
N GLY A 56 -14.53 3.51 15.59
CA GLY A 56 -15.14 2.92 14.40
C GLY A 56 -16.64 3.19 14.32
N ASN A 57 -17.38 2.97 15.42
CA ASN A 57 -18.81 3.26 15.49
C ASN A 57 -19.12 4.76 15.31
N SER A 58 -18.34 5.65 15.94
CA SER A 58 -18.51 7.09 15.78
C SER A 58 -18.33 7.54 14.32
N ILE A 59 -17.27 7.05 13.68
CA ILE A 59 -16.93 7.35 12.28
C ILE A 59 -17.97 6.74 11.34
N PHE A 60 -18.36 5.48 11.56
CA PHE A 60 -19.41 4.80 10.79
C PHE A 60 -20.71 5.60 10.82
N HIS A 61 -21.15 6.04 11.99
CA HIS A 61 -22.36 6.86 12.11
C HIS A 61 -22.23 8.23 11.45
N TYR A 62 -21.03 8.82 11.39
CA TYR A 62 -20.80 10.05 10.63
C TYR A 62 -21.00 9.82 9.13
N VAL A 63 -20.37 8.76 8.60
CA VAL A 63 -20.31 8.47 7.17
C VAL A 63 -21.64 7.92 6.64
N PHE A 64 -22.21 6.93 7.33
CA PHE A 64 -23.41 6.20 6.86
C PHE A 64 -24.72 6.69 7.51
N GLY A 65 -24.64 7.38 8.66
CA GLY A 65 -25.80 7.83 9.41
C GLY A 65 -26.09 9.33 9.32
N ALA A 66 -26.90 9.80 10.27
CA ALA A 66 -27.16 11.21 10.52
C ALA A 66 -26.04 11.81 11.37
N GLY A 67 -24.89 12.09 10.74
CA GLY A 67 -23.77 12.91 11.23
C GLY A 67 -23.62 13.05 12.76
N LYS A 68 -22.99 12.07 13.41
CA LYS A 68 -22.60 12.19 14.83
C LYS A 68 -21.31 13.01 14.99
N HIS A 69 -21.07 13.56 16.18
CA HIS A 69 -19.80 14.21 16.50
C HIS A 69 -18.68 13.18 16.68
N VAL A 70 -17.54 13.38 16.00
CA VAL A 70 -16.30 12.59 16.18
C VAL A 70 -15.35 13.35 17.11
N SER A 71 -14.85 12.69 18.16
CA SER A 71 -13.97 13.31 19.17
C SER A 71 -12.56 13.58 18.62
N LYS A 72 -11.79 14.45 19.29
CA LYS A 72 -10.37 14.70 18.95
C LYS A 72 -9.53 13.42 19.08
N GLU A 73 -9.82 12.61 20.10
CA GLU A 73 -9.19 11.31 20.31
C GLU A 73 -9.44 10.36 19.14
N CYS A 74 -10.70 10.19 18.72
CA CYS A 74 -11.02 9.35 17.57
C CYS A 74 -10.43 9.87 16.27
N CYS A 75 -10.29 11.20 16.11
CA CYS A 75 -9.55 11.74 14.98
C CYS A 75 -8.07 11.40 15.03
N THR A 76 -7.44 11.40 16.21
CA THR A 76 -6.03 11.02 16.36
C THR A 76 -5.84 9.54 15.99
N ILE A 77 -6.72 8.67 16.47
CA ILE A 77 -6.72 7.24 16.16
C ILE A 77 -6.94 7.02 14.65
N LEU A 78 -7.91 7.68 14.04
CA LEU A 78 -8.18 7.57 12.60
C LEU A 78 -6.99 8.01 11.75
N LEU A 79 -6.35 9.14 12.10
CA LEU A 79 -5.17 9.64 11.40
C LEU A 79 -3.98 8.67 11.54
N ASN A 80 -3.82 8.03 12.71
CA ASN A 80 -2.78 7.03 12.94
C ASN A 80 -3.02 5.74 12.14
N ALA A 81 -4.27 5.29 12.02
CA ALA A 81 -4.63 4.16 11.14
C ALA A 81 -4.43 4.51 9.65
N GLY A 82 -4.60 5.79 9.31
CA GLY A 82 -4.25 6.34 8.00
C GLY A 82 -5.39 6.33 6.98
N GLU A 83 -5.23 7.17 5.95
CA GLU A 83 -6.25 7.43 4.93
C GLU A 83 -6.68 6.15 4.21
N LYS A 84 -5.72 5.29 3.88
CA LYS A 84 -5.99 4.00 3.23
C LYS A 84 -6.91 3.10 4.07
N CYS A 85 -6.74 3.10 5.39
CA CYS A 85 -7.62 2.31 6.26
C CYS A 85 -9.03 2.89 6.32
N HIS A 86 -9.13 4.22 6.42
CA HIS A 86 -10.41 4.93 6.37
C HIS A 86 -11.17 4.64 5.07
N ASP A 87 -10.51 4.79 3.93
CA ASP A 87 -11.10 4.58 2.61
C ASP A 87 -11.42 3.11 2.33
N LEU A 88 -10.56 2.18 2.78
CA LEU A 88 -10.78 0.75 2.61
C LEU A 88 -12.07 0.32 3.31
N LEU A 89 -12.23 0.68 4.59
CA LEU A 89 -13.41 0.31 5.36
C LEU A 89 -14.68 0.87 4.70
N THR A 90 -14.69 2.14 4.31
CA THR A 90 -15.84 2.74 3.61
C THR A 90 -16.12 2.05 2.27
N THR A 91 -15.10 1.77 1.47
CA THR A 91 -15.26 1.17 0.14
C THR A 91 -15.79 -0.25 0.23
N VAL A 92 -15.28 -1.05 1.17
CA VAL A 92 -15.75 -2.41 1.41
C VAL A 92 -17.20 -2.39 1.88
N THR A 93 -17.57 -1.51 2.82
CA THR A 93 -18.96 -1.36 3.24
C THR A 93 -19.87 -0.94 2.09
N ILE A 94 -19.47 0.01 1.25
CA ILE A 94 -20.24 0.42 0.06
C ILE A 94 -20.57 -0.79 -0.82
N ARG A 95 -19.56 -1.62 -1.06
CA ARG A 95 -19.66 -2.81 -1.93
C ARG A 95 -20.51 -3.91 -1.30
N LEU A 96 -20.30 -4.22 -0.02
CA LEU A 96 -21.02 -5.30 0.68
C LEU A 96 -22.51 -4.99 0.86
N GLU A 97 -22.83 -3.73 1.16
CA GLU A 97 -24.22 -3.28 1.35
C GLU A 97 -24.92 -2.91 0.03
N HIS A 98 -24.22 -3.03 -1.11
CA HIS A 98 -24.76 -2.76 -2.45
C HIS A 98 -25.43 -1.38 -2.58
N PHE A 99 -24.81 -0.34 -2.01
CA PHE A 99 -25.36 1.01 -2.06
C PHE A 99 -25.52 1.51 -3.51
N PRO A 100 -26.67 2.12 -3.88
CA PRO A 100 -26.84 2.76 -5.18
C PRO A 100 -25.78 3.84 -5.41
N GLU A 101 -25.32 4.01 -6.66
CA GLU A 101 -24.19 4.89 -6.97
C GLU A 101 -24.37 6.34 -6.49
N GLN A 102 -25.59 6.88 -6.53
CA GLN A 102 -25.87 8.22 -5.98
C GLN A 102 -25.67 8.29 -4.46
N GLN A 103 -26.08 7.24 -3.74
CA GLN A 103 -25.87 7.14 -2.30
C GLN A 103 -24.39 6.88 -1.97
N ALA A 104 -23.72 6.04 -2.77
CA ALA A 104 -22.29 5.78 -2.63
C ALA A 104 -21.45 7.06 -2.84
N LYS A 105 -21.83 7.94 -3.77
CA LYS A 105 -21.20 9.26 -3.95
C LYS A 105 -21.34 10.13 -2.70
N GLU A 106 -22.52 10.18 -2.10
CA GLU A 106 -22.73 10.94 -0.86
C GLU A 106 -21.95 10.35 0.32
N ILE A 107 -21.89 9.02 0.42
CA ILE A 107 -21.07 8.32 1.43
C ILE A 107 -19.59 8.67 1.26
N ARG A 108 -19.05 8.59 0.03
CA ARG A 108 -17.66 9.00 -0.27
C ARG A 108 -17.40 10.47 0.09
N ARG A 109 -18.33 11.37 -0.24
CA ARG A 109 -18.22 12.78 0.15
C ARG A 109 -18.18 12.97 1.67
N LYS A 110 -18.96 12.21 2.44
CA LYS A 110 -18.92 12.23 3.90
C LYS A 110 -17.63 11.61 4.45
N ASN A 111 -17.13 10.55 3.83
CA ASN A 111 -15.84 9.92 4.13
C ASN A 111 -14.69 10.94 4.01
N ASP A 112 -14.64 11.69 2.91
CA ASP A 112 -13.62 12.72 2.71
C ASP A 112 -13.79 13.86 3.74
N LYS A 113 -15.04 14.25 4.00
CA LYS A 113 -15.35 15.34 4.95
C LYS A 113 -14.86 15.02 6.36
N ILE A 114 -15.00 13.79 6.84
CA ILE A 114 -14.52 13.42 8.18
C ILE A 114 -13.00 13.34 8.23
N TRP A 115 -12.36 12.86 7.16
CA TRP A 115 -10.90 12.84 7.06
C TRP A 115 -10.32 14.26 7.15
N GLU A 116 -10.86 15.19 6.35
CA GLU A 116 -10.45 16.60 6.37
C GLU A 116 -10.73 17.27 7.72
N PHE A 117 -11.87 16.95 8.34
CA PHE A 117 -12.18 17.42 9.69
C PHE A 117 -11.16 16.94 10.72
N CYS A 118 -10.77 15.66 10.65
CA CYS A 118 -9.80 15.09 11.56
C CYS A 118 -8.40 15.65 11.34
N LYS A 119 -7.96 15.88 10.08
CA LYS A 119 -6.70 16.60 9.82
C LYS A 119 -6.66 17.97 10.49
N ARG A 120 -7.74 18.75 10.40
CA ARG A 120 -7.82 20.07 11.04
C ARG A 120 -7.83 20.01 12.57
N ARG A 121 -8.50 19.02 13.17
CA ARG A 121 -8.61 18.89 14.64
C ARG A 121 -7.44 18.15 15.30
N GLY A 122 -6.76 17.27 14.56
CA GLY A 122 -5.57 16.56 15.00
C GLY A 122 -4.32 17.44 15.09
N GLN A 123 -4.31 18.59 14.41
CA GLN A 123 -3.18 19.52 14.35
C GLN A 123 -3.11 20.55 15.51
N ILE A 124 -3.86 20.37 16.60
CA ILE A 124 -3.76 21.30 17.74
C ILE A 124 -2.61 20.89 18.68
N SER A 125 -1.49 21.60 18.47
CA SER A 125 -0.35 21.99 19.32
C SER A 125 0.64 20.93 19.79
N ASN A 126 1.84 21.00 19.19
CA ASN A 126 3.12 20.92 19.92
C ASN A 126 3.69 22.35 19.98
#